data_AF-A0A414ABI9-F1
#
_entry.id   AF-A0A414ABI9-F1
#
_cell.length_a   1.000
_cell.length_b   1.000
_cell.length_c   1.000
_cell.angle_alpha   90.00
_cell.angle_beta   90.00
_cell.angle_gamma   90.00
#
_symmetry.space_group_name_H-M   'P 1'
#
loop_
_entity.id
_entity.type
_entity.pdbx_description
1 polymer ?
#
loop_
_entity_poly.entity_id
_entity_poly.type
_entity_poly.pdbx_seq_one_letter_code
_entity_poly.pdbx_strand_id
1 'polypeptide(L)'
;MRRLKIKVCALASYVCDLDDIVNPPKPEQPELPLLKNNDQRAAFVDAYETWPLWIETKQTGERYYRYDLEDGTSMVVKVYHARIFDGYAPGSYEAKYHDGYGRHEYYLLRDGKFFRDCDTNRSLLIEKLKEIQKVKKGCNQN
;
A
#
# COMPACT_ATOMS: atom_id res chain seq x y z
N MET A 1 37.46 -5.12 -32.58
CA MET A 1 35.98 -5.07 -32.70
C MET A 1 35.25 -6.08 -31.80
N ARG A 2 35.47 -7.41 -31.89
CA ARG A 2 34.72 -8.44 -31.12
C ARG A 2 34.80 -8.30 -29.58
N ARG A 3 36.00 -8.09 -29.02
CA ARG A 3 36.20 -7.92 -27.56
C ARG A 3 35.52 -6.66 -27.00
N LEU A 4 35.54 -5.56 -27.75
CA LEU A 4 34.88 -4.32 -27.35
C LEU A 4 33.36 -4.51 -27.32
N LYS A 5 32.78 -5.18 -28.33
CA LYS A 5 31.35 -5.51 -28.36
C LYS A 5 30.92 -6.33 -27.13
N ILE A 6 31.70 -7.35 -26.75
CA ILE A 6 31.40 -8.17 -25.56
C ILE A 6 31.41 -7.34 -24.27
N LYS A 7 32.41 -6.47 -24.09
CA LYS A 7 32.49 -5.59 -22.90
C LYS A 7 31.33 -4.61 -22.83
N VAL A 8 30.95 -4.01 -23.97
CA VAL A 8 29.81 -3.09 -24.05
C VAL A 8 28.51 -3.82 -23.73
N CYS A 9 28.29 -5.03 -24.27
CA CYS A 9 27.11 -5.83 -23.94
C CYS A 9 27.04 -6.20 -22.46
N ALA A 10 28.14 -6.64 -21.85
CA ALA A 10 28.17 -6.98 -20.43
C ALA A 10 27.89 -5.76 -19.53
N LEU A 11 28.44 -4.60 -19.88
CA LEU A 11 28.19 -3.36 -19.16
C LEU A 11 26.73 -2.90 -19.32
N ALA A 12 26.16 -3.00 -20.53
CA ALA A 12 24.77 -2.66 -20.77
C ALA A 12 23.82 -3.55 -19.95
N SER A 13 24.04 -4.87 -19.92
CA SER A 13 23.27 -5.78 -19.07
C SER A 13 23.39 -5.42 -17.59
N TYR A 14 24.60 -5.17 -17.10
CA TYR A 14 24.78 -4.77 -15.69
C TYR A 14 24.09 -3.44 -15.36
N VAL A 15 24.10 -2.48 -16.27
CA VAL A 15 23.39 -1.21 -16.09
C VAL A 15 21.88 -1.42 -16.07
N CYS A 16 21.33 -2.29 -16.92
CA CYS A 16 19.92 -2.69 -16.87
C CYS A 16 19.58 -3.33 -15.52
N ASP A 17 20.36 -4.32 -15.09
CA ASP A 17 20.15 -5.01 -13.81
C ASP A 17 20.22 -4.04 -12.62
N LEU A 18 21.11 -3.05 -12.66
CA LEU A 18 21.20 -2.01 -11.65
C LEU A 18 20.00 -1.06 -11.68
N ASP A 19 19.52 -0.68 -12.87
CA ASP A 19 18.36 0.20 -13.00
C ASP A 19 17.10 -0.50 -12.47
N ASP A 20 16.93 -1.79 -12.69
CA ASP A 20 15.81 -2.57 -12.12
C ASP A 20 15.87 -2.64 -10.58
N ILE A 21 17.07 -2.61 -9.99
CA ILE A 21 17.25 -2.57 -8.52
C ILE A 21 16.99 -1.17 -7.97
N VAL A 22 17.45 -0.13 -8.66
CA VAL A 22 17.34 1.27 -8.23
C VAL A 22 15.94 1.83 -8.50
N ASN A 23 15.33 1.44 -9.61
CA ASN A 23 14.04 1.88 -10.11
C ASN A 23 13.17 0.66 -10.45
N PRO A 24 12.77 -0.14 -9.44
CA PRO A 24 11.89 -1.28 -9.70
C PRO A 24 10.63 -0.82 -10.43
N PRO A 25 10.14 -1.59 -11.42
CA PRO A 25 8.92 -1.25 -12.14
C PRO A 25 7.79 -1.06 -11.13
N LYS A 26 7.18 0.14 -11.14
CA LYS A 26 6.07 0.44 -10.23
C LYS A 26 4.93 -0.54 -10.51
N PRO A 27 4.42 -1.25 -9.50
CA PRO A 27 3.24 -2.07 -9.69
C PRO A 27 2.10 -1.19 -10.19
N GLU A 28 1.33 -1.69 -11.16
CA GLU A 28 0.23 -0.95 -11.76
C GLU A 28 -0.83 -0.66 -10.69
N GLN A 29 -1.08 0.62 -10.42
CA GLN A 29 -2.09 1.05 -9.46
C GLN A 29 -3.45 1.13 -10.16
N PRO A 30 -4.52 0.52 -9.60
CA PRO A 30 -5.85 0.66 -10.16
C PRO A 30 -6.37 2.09 -10.02
N GLU A 31 -7.16 2.56 -10.99
CA GLU A 31 -7.81 3.86 -10.91
C GLU A 31 -8.75 3.96 -9.70
N LEU A 32 -8.86 5.16 -9.11
CA LEU A 32 -9.71 5.36 -7.94
C LEU A 32 -11.19 5.31 -8.38
N PRO A 33 -11.97 4.30 -7.94
CA PRO A 33 -13.38 4.21 -8.33
C PRO A 33 -14.19 5.40 -7.79
N LEU A 34 -15.36 5.65 -8.38
CA LEU A 34 -16.28 6.66 -7.87
C LEU A 34 -16.99 6.15 -6.60
N LEU A 35 -16.59 6.66 -5.45
CA LEU A 35 -17.13 6.29 -4.13
C LEU A 35 -18.16 7.33 -3.70
N LYS A 36 -19.42 6.93 -3.60
CA LYS A 36 -20.57 7.82 -3.34
C LYS A 36 -20.81 8.02 -1.85
N ASN A 37 -20.73 6.96 -1.06
CA ASN A 37 -21.02 6.98 0.39
C ASN A 37 -19.82 6.50 1.23
N ASN A 38 -19.94 6.59 2.55
CA ASN A 38 -18.87 6.20 3.47
C ASN A 38 -18.63 4.68 3.46
N ASP A 39 -19.64 3.86 3.22
CA ASP A 39 -19.50 2.40 3.16
C ASP A 39 -18.61 1.98 1.98
N GLN A 40 -18.78 2.62 0.82
CA GLN A 40 -17.92 2.38 -0.34
C GLN A 40 -16.47 2.82 -0.08
N ARG A 41 -16.26 3.93 0.63
CA ARG A 41 -14.91 4.39 1.01
C ARG A 41 -14.25 3.46 2.03
N ALA A 42 -15.03 3.02 3.00
CA ALA A 42 -14.64 1.99 3.96
C ALA A 42 -14.21 0.70 3.23
N ALA A 43 -15.06 0.17 2.35
CA ALA A 43 -14.77 -1.03 1.59
C ALA A 43 -13.51 -0.90 0.72
N PHE A 44 -13.28 0.27 0.13
CA PHE A 44 -12.05 0.53 -0.63
C PHE A 44 -10.79 0.49 0.25
N VAL A 45 -10.83 1.09 1.44
CA VAL A 45 -9.71 1.03 2.40
C VAL A 45 -9.50 -0.40 2.93
N ASP A 46 -10.58 -1.14 3.16
CA ASP A 46 -10.51 -2.53 3.63
C ASP A 46 -9.99 -3.48 2.56
N ALA A 47 -10.22 -3.16 1.28
CA ALA A 47 -9.67 -3.88 0.14
C ALA A 47 -8.22 -3.46 -0.18
N TYR A 48 -7.43 -3.05 0.83
CA TYR A 48 -6.05 -2.60 0.65
C TYR A 48 -5.13 -3.64 -0.01
N GLU A 49 -5.47 -4.93 0.09
CA GLU A 49 -4.74 -6.01 -0.58
C GLU A 49 -4.81 -5.92 -2.11
N THR A 50 -5.78 -5.19 -2.65
CA THR A 50 -5.90 -4.89 -4.09
C THR A 50 -4.97 -3.77 -4.55
N TRP A 51 -4.36 -3.04 -3.61
CA TRP A 51 -3.42 -1.98 -3.92
C TRP A 51 -2.02 -2.56 -4.18
N PRO A 52 -1.15 -1.82 -4.89
CA PRO A 52 0.26 -2.15 -5.01
C PRO A 52 0.93 -2.47 -3.65
N LEU A 53 1.57 -3.65 -3.58
CA LEU A 53 2.48 -3.96 -2.50
C LEU A 53 3.73 -3.10 -2.66
N TRP A 54 3.98 -2.24 -1.67
CA TRP A 54 5.08 -1.27 -1.69
C TRP A 54 6.34 -1.81 -1.01
N ILE A 55 6.20 -2.41 0.16
CA ILE A 55 7.32 -2.96 0.94
C ILE A 55 6.89 -4.31 1.50
N GLU A 56 7.74 -5.32 1.35
CA GLU A 56 7.63 -6.61 2.02
C GLU A 56 8.90 -6.89 2.81
N THR A 57 8.80 -6.87 4.14
CA THR A 57 9.90 -7.21 5.04
C THR A 57 9.71 -8.65 5.51
N LYS A 58 10.22 -9.60 4.73
CA LYS A 58 10.04 -11.05 4.99
C LYS A 58 10.53 -11.50 6.37
N GLN A 59 11.58 -10.84 6.89
CA GLN A 59 12.17 -11.15 8.19
C GLN A 59 11.22 -10.84 9.36
N THR A 60 10.39 -9.82 9.24
CA THR A 60 9.44 -9.37 10.29
C THR A 60 8.00 -9.75 9.98
N GLY A 61 7.72 -10.25 8.77
CA GLY A 61 6.37 -10.54 8.30
C GLY A 61 5.56 -9.26 8.02
N GLU A 62 6.22 -8.12 7.81
CA GLU A 62 5.55 -6.84 7.54
C GLU A 62 5.26 -6.68 6.05
N ARG A 63 4.07 -6.20 5.73
CA ARG A 63 3.69 -5.75 4.39
C ARG A 63 3.10 -4.36 4.43
N TYR A 64 3.42 -3.57 3.42
CA TYR A 64 2.93 -2.21 3.25
C TYR A 64 2.24 -2.11 1.90
N TYR A 65 0.95 -1.83 1.91
CA TYR A 65 0.16 -1.58 0.71
C TYR A 65 0.00 -0.08 0.54
N ARG A 66 0.32 0.45 -0.65
CA ARG A 66 0.31 1.90 -0.91
C ARG A 66 -0.64 2.23 -2.04
N TYR A 67 -1.39 3.32 -1.85
CA TYR A 67 -2.23 3.92 -2.87
C TYR A 67 -1.95 5.42 -2.97
N ASP A 68 -1.38 5.84 -4.09
CA ASP A 68 -1.10 7.23 -4.43
C ASP A 68 -2.36 7.96 -4.89
N LEU A 69 -2.60 9.15 -4.34
CA LEU A 69 -3.78 9.96 -4.62
C LEU A 69 -3.43 11.11 -5.57
N GLU A 70 -4.45 11.62 -6.28
CA GLU A 70 -4.30 12.69 -7.29
C GLU A 70 -3.74 14.01 -6.70
N ASP A 71 -3.90 14.24 -5.40
CA ASP A 71 -3.43 15.44 -4.71
C ASP A 71 -1.98 15.33 -4.18
N GLY A 72 -1.27 14.26 -4.55
CA GLY A 72 0.12 14.02 -4.17
C GLY A 72 0.31 13.37 -2.79
N THR A 73 -0.77 13.11 -2.05
CA THR A 73 -0.71 12.30 -0.83
C THR A 73 -0.79 10.80 -1.14
N SER A 74 -0.40 9.95 -0.18
CA SER A 74 -0.53 8.48 -0.35
C SER A 74 -1.14 7.85 0.88
N MET A 75 -2.08 6.94 0.69
CA MET A 75 -2.59 6.09 1.76
C MET A 75 -1.73 4.84 1.86
N VAL A 76 -1.38 4.44 3.08
CA VAL A 76 -0.63 3.21 3.32
C VAL A 76 -1.29 2.39 4.42
N VAL A 77 -1.46 1.09 4.16
CA VAL A 77 -1.87 0.10 5.16
C VAL A 77 -0.68 -0.80 5.43
N LYS A 78 -0.21 -0.79 6.68
CA LYS A 78 0.81 -1.72 7.17
C LYS A 78 0.11 -2.88 7.87
N VAL A 79 0.49 -4.09 7.50
CA VAL A 79 0.03 -5.33 8.14
C VAL A 79 1.19 -6.20 8.59
N TYR A 80 0.93 -7.03 9.59
CA TYR A 80 1.88 -7.99 10.12
C TYR A 80 1.32 -9.39 10.00
N HIS A 81 2.14 -10.32 9.53
CA HIS A 81 1.89 -11.74 9.68
C HIS A 81 2.03 -12.10 11.16
N ALA A 82 0.95 -12.58 11.75
CA ALA A 82 0.90 -12.86 13.18
C ALA A 82 -0.04 -14.04 13.45
N ARG A 83 0.10 -14.57 14.67
CA ARG A 83 -0.86 -15.51 15.23
C ARG A 83 -2.07 -14.72 15.75
N ILE A 84 -3.19 -14.80 15.04
CA ILE A 84 -4.42 -14.05 15.31
C ILE A 84 -5.32 -14.89 16.21
N PHE A 85 -5.94 -14.25 17.21
CA PHE A 85 -6.85 -14.91 18.14
C PHE A 85 -8.27 -15.00 17.56
N ASP A 86 -8.81 -16.21 17.48
CA ASP A 86 -10.14 -16.50 16.92
C ASP A 86 -11.23 -16.65 17.99
N GLY A 87 -10.89 -16.42 19.26
CA GLY A 87 -11.80 -16.69 20.37
C GLY A 87 -11.51 -18.03 21.05
N TYR A 88 -12.44 -18.45 21.89
CA TYR A 88 -12.36 -19.72 22.62
C TYR A 88 -13.21 -20.79 21.95
N ALA A 89 -12.83 -22.05 22.08
CA ALA A 89 -13.65 -23.15 21.62
C ALA A 89 -15.01 -23.17 22.37
N PRO A 90 -16.13 -23.53 21.70
CA PRO A 90 -17.43 -23.61 22.36
C PRO A 90 -17.39 -24.53 23.57
N GLY A 91 -17.73 -24.01 24.75
CA GLY A 91 -17.77 -24.78 26.00
C GLY A 91 -16.41 -25.06 26.65
N SER A 92 -15.31 -24.42 26.21
CA SER A 92 -14.01 -24.53 26.89
C SER A 92 -13.27 -23.19 26.95
N TYR A 93 -12.18 -23.15 27.73
CA TYR A 93 -11.23 -22.03 27.77
C TYR A 93 -10.04 -22.22 26.82
N GLU A 94 -10.16 -23.16 25.87
CA GLU A 94 -9.12 -23.40 24.88
C GLU A 94 -9.14 -22.30 23.83
N ALA A 95 -8.09 -21.48 23.81
CA ALA A 95 -7.93 -20.40 22.85
C ALA A 95 -7.60 -20.94 21.46
N LYS A 96 -8.34 -20.47 20.45
CA LYS A 96 -8.12 -20.78 19.04
C LYS A 96 -7.34 -19.66 18.38
N TYR A 97 -6.47 -20.06 17.46
CA TYR A 97 -5.66 -19.15 16.69
C TYR A 97 -5.49 -19.65 15.27
N HIS A 98 -5.31 -18.73 14.35
CA HIS A 98 -4.78 -19.00 13.02
C HIS A 98 -3.59 -18.07 12.73
N ASP A 99 -2.73 -18.48 11.81
CA ASP A 99 -1.67 -17.63 11.31
C ASP A 99 -2.19 -16.85 10.10
N GLY A 100 -1.97 -15.53 10.07
CA GLY A 100 -2.44 -14.68 9.00
C GLY A 100 -2.03 -13.22 9.14
N TYR A 101 -2.46 -12.39 8.20
CA TYR A 101 -2.31 -10.94 8.25
C TYR A 101 -3.57 -10.31 8.87
N GLY A 102 -3.43 -9.50 9.92
CA GLY A 102 -4.62 -8.99 10.61
C GLY A 102 -4.47 -7.78 11.52
N ARG A 103 -3.25 -7.39 11.90
CA ARG A 103 -3.02 -6.13 12.62
C ARG A 103 -2.77 -5.02 11.61
N HIS A 104 -3.65 -4.03 11.56
CA HIS A 104 -3.58 -2.91 10.62
C HIS A 104 -3.06 -1.65 11.30
N GLU A 105 -2.07 -1.00 10.70
CA GLU A 105 -1.70 0.38 10.98
C GLU A 105 -1.94 1.19 9.71
N TYR A 106 -2.43 2.42 9.86
CA TYR A 106 -2.85 3.27 8.75
C TYR A 106 -2.00 4.52 8.70
N TYR A 107 -1.57 4.92 7.51
CA TYR A 107 -0.74 6.10 7.32
C TYR A 107 -1.26 6.94 6.15
N LEU A 108 -1.18 8.26 6.28
CA LEU A 108 -1.45 9.21 5.20
C LEU A 108 -0.18 10.01 4.92
N LEU A 109 0.61 9.53 3.96
CA LEU A 109 1.89 10.14 3.59
C LEU A 109 1.68 11.50 2.94
N ARG A 110 2.52 12.44 3.35
CA ARG A 110 2.54 13.82 2.90
C ARG A 110 3.97 14.18 2.56
N ASP A 111 4.15 14.96 1.50
CA ASP A 111 5.46 15.45 1.12
C ASP A 111 6.11 16.25 2.27
N GLY A 112 7.43 16.09 2.43
CA GLY A 112 8.19 16.73 3.51
C GLY A 112 7.90 16.24 4.94
N LYS A 113 7.17 15.12 5.13
CA LYS A 113 6.92 14.52 6.46
C LYS A 113 7.56 13.13 6.57
N PHE A 114 8.03 12.79 7.78
CA PHE A 114 8.53 11.45 8.05
C PHE A 114 7.37 10.46 8.16
N PHE A 115 7.63 9.19 7.85
CA PHE A 115 6.63 8.13 7.86
C PHE A 115 5.89 8.03 9.20
N ARG A 116 6.63 8.14 10.32
CA ARG A 116 6.05 8.10 11.67
C ARG A 116 5.07 9.24 11.95
N ASP A 117 5.33 10.42 11.38
CA ASP A 117 4.47 11.61 11.54
C ASP A 117 3.20 11.53 10.66
N CYS A 118 3.12 10.51 9.81
CA CYS A 118 1.98 10.25 8.93
C CYS A 118 1.02 9.21 9.50
N ASP A 119 1.32 8.64 10.68
CA ASP A 119 0.45 7.68 11.37
C ASP A 119 -0.95 8.25 11.59
N THR A 120 -1.95 7.43 11.36
CA THR A 120 -3.35 7.80 11.41
C THR A 120 -4.26 6.60 11.64
N ASN A 121 -5.56 6.77 11.43
CA ASN A 121 -6.56 5.73 11.54
C ASN A 121 -7.36 5.60 10.24
N ARG A 122 -8.04 4.46 10.12
CA ARG A 122 -8.93 4.11 9.01
C ARG A 122 -9.94 5.20 8.68
N SER A 123 -10.53 5.83 9.70
CA SER A 123 -11.55 6.86 9.51
C SER A 123 -10.98 8.11 8.83
N LEU A 124 -9.73 8.50 9.12
CA LEU A 124 -9.10 9.63 8.44
C LEU A 124 -8.83 9.33 6.96
N LEU A 125 -8.46 8.08 6.61
CA LEU A 125 -8.32 7.68 5.21
C LEU A 125 -9.65 7.77 4.46
N ILE A 126 -10.75 7.36 5.10
CA ILE A 126 -12.10 7.46 4.54
C ILE A 126 -12.50 8.92 4.29
N GLU A 127 -12.24 9.82 5.25
CA GLU A 127 -12.52 11.25 5.07
C GLU A 127 -11.61 11.85 3.98
N LYS A 128 -10.36 11.41 3.87
CA LYS A 128 -9.46 11.86 2.79
C LYS A 128 -10.00 11.52 1.40
N LEU A 129 -10.51 10.31 1.19
CA LEU A 129 -11.15 9.88 -0.06
C LEU A 129 -12.38 10.75 -0.39
N LYS A 130 -13.15 11.13 0.63
CA LYS A 130 -14.32 12.00 0.49
C LYS A 130 -13.93 13.41 0.09
N GLU A 131 -12.85 13.97 0.64
CA GLU A 131 -12.32 15.28 0.27
C GLU A 131 -11.92 15.32 -1.21
N ILE A 132 -11.10 14.36 -1.66
CA ILE A 132 -10.62 14.28 -3.05
C ILE A 132 -11.79 14.22 -4.04
N GLN A 133 -12.79 13.40 -3.76
CA GLN A 133 -13.95 13.25 -4.63
C GLN A 133 -14.91 14.45 -4.61
N LYS A 134 -14.90 15.26 -3.54
CA LYS A 134 -15.63 16.53 -3.52
C LYS A 134 -14.94 17.58 -4.38
N VAL A 135 -13.62 17.70 -4.30
CA VAL A 135 -12.83 18.63 -5.12
C VAL A 135 -13.04 18.33 -6.61
N LYS A 136 -12.98 17.05 -7.00
CA LYS A 136 -13.22 16.61 -8.38
C LYS A 136 -14.63 16.98 -8.89
N LYS A 137 -15.66 16.88 -8.05
CA LYS A 137 -17.03 17.30 -8.41
C LYS A 137 -17.16 18.81 -8.56
N GLY A 138 -16.54 19.59 -7.68
CA GLY A 138 -16.57 21.05 -7.75
C GLY A 138 -15.77 21.61 -8.93
N CYS A 139 -14.66 20.96 -9.31
CA CYS A 139 -13.84 21.38 -10.45
C CYS A 139 -14.50 21.09 -11.81
N ASN A 140 -15.32 20.04 -11.92
CA ASN A 140 -16.06 19.69 -13.14
C ASN A 140 -17.34 20.52 -13.35
N GLN A 141 -17.62 21.49 -12.46
CA GLN A 141 -18.79 22.37 -12.54
C GLN A 141 -18.44 23.83 -12.85
N ASN A 142 -17.16 24.12 -13.14
CA ASN A 142 -16.65 25.44 -13.52
C ASN A 142 -16.09 25.43 -14.94
#